data_AF-A0A6A8QKV1-F1
#
_entry.id   AF-A0A6A8QKV1-F1
#
_cell.length_a   1.000
_cell.length_b   1.000
_cell.length_c   1.000
_cell.angle_alpha   90.00
_cell.angle_beta   90.00
_cell.angle_gamma   90.00
#
_symmetry.space_group_name_H-M   'P 1'
#
loop_
_entity.id
_entity.type
_entity.pdbx_description
1 polymer ?
#
loop_
_entity_poly.entity_id
_entity_poly.type
_entity_poly.pdbx_seq_one_letter_code
_entity_poly.pdbx_strand_id
1 'polypeptide(L)'
;MGFPLRYLQVSLDLPNDDHQCQAFNRYMSELLPLFSERPWPGWDLFLAARHTPGRDSSSHPDDPAVKTYLHLWSVRDYNSLPYIMELFDDSEIYHNLDALVSREVQDFTQALPYNPQSENPSFTVPANARYFLKVTFNVVTDPTALTAFDSFMNRCVDQASSPMTATFGWNFVSGTYSQTGLLRRYIHIWSTHLSLPDPAASVTWLTSQPEVKGALNPGVSGNPEWDLWEPVSYKES
;
A
#
# COMPACT_ATOMS: atom_id res chain seq x y z
N MET A 1 24.10 -6.89 -11.32
CA MET A 1 23.03 -5.88 -11.13
C MET A 1 21.82 -6.63 -10.61
N GLY A 2 21.31 -6.29 -9.41
CA GLY A 2 20.12 -6.93 -8.86
C GLY A 2 18.89 -6.54 -9.66
N PHE A 3 17.90 -7.43 -9.77
CA PHE A 3 16.60 -7.09 -10.35
C PHE A 3 15.94 -5.99 -9.50
N PRO A 4 15.23 -5.02 -10.13
CA PRO A 4 14.49 -4.02 -9.37
C PRO A 4 13.45 -4.72 -8.49
N LEU A 5 13.37 -4.32 -7.22
CA LEU A 5 12.37 -4.85 -6.30
C LEU A 5 10.96 -4.50 -6.81
N ARG A 6 10.11 -5.51 -6.96
CA ARG A 6 8.73 -5.39 -7.40
C ARG A 6 7.80 -5.69 -6.25
N TYR A 7 6.61 -5.10 -6.33
CA TYR A 7 5.55 -5.35 -5.40
C TYR A 7 4.29 -5.78 -6.12
N LEU A 8 3.50 -6.61 -5.45
CA LEU A 8 2.11 -6.80 -5.78
C LEU A 8 1.28 -6.09 -4.71
N GLN A 9 0.55 -5.06 -5.11
CA GLN A 9 -0.49 -4.47 -4.29
C GLN A 9 -1.80 -5.20 -4.58
N VAL A 10 -2.44 -5.71 -3.54
CA VAL A 10 -3.75 -6.35 -3.62
C VAL A 10 -4.73 -5.57 -2.75
N SER A 11 -5.86 -5.20 -3.33
CA SER A 11 -7.00 -4.63 -2.60
C SER A 11 -8.16 -5.62 -2.67
N LEU A 12 -8.65 -6.02 -1.49
CA LEU A 12 -9.69 -7.03 -1.33
C LEU A 12 -10.89 -6.40 -0.62
N ASP A 13 -12.05 -6.50 -1.24
CA ASP A 13 -13.30 -6.00 -0.67
C ASP A 13 -14.08 -7.17 -0.09
N LEU A 14 -14.45 -7.04 1.18
CA LEU A 14 -15.31 -7.98 1.88
C LEU A 14 -16.59 -7.29 2.32
N PRO A 15 -17.70 -8.01 2.51
CA PRO A 15 -18.84 -7.48 3.23
C PRO A 15 -18.41 -6.90 4.58
N ASN A 16 -18.96 -5.73 4.95
CA ASN A 16 -18.68 -5.08 6.22
C ASN A 16 -19.40 -5.79 7.38
N ASP A 17 -18.96 -7.02 7.66
CA ASP A 17 -19.45 -7.92 8.68
C ASP A 17 -18.28 -8.43 9.53
N ASP A 18 -18.36 -8.26 10.84
CA ASP A 18 -17.23 -8.58 11.73
C ASP A 18 -16.92 -10.07 11.78
N HIS A 19 -17.92 -10.94 11.64
CA HIS A 19 -17.71 -12.39 11.63
C HIS A 19 -16.94 -12.81 10.36
N GLN A 20 -17.32 -12.29 9.18
CA GLN A 20 -16.58 -12.53 7.95
C GLN A 20 -15.17 -11.96 8.00
N CYS A 21 -14.98 -10.76 8.56
CA CYS A 21 -13.65 -10.17 8.74
C CYS A 21 -12.74 -11.02 9.66
N GLN A 22 -13.30 -11.58 10.73
CA GLN A 22 -12.57 -12.49 11.63
C GLN A 22 -12.20 -13.80 10.92
N ALA A 23 -13.13 -14.39 10.17
CA ALA A 23 -12.88 -15.60 9.38
C ALA A 23 -11.78 -15.36 8.33
N PHE A 24 -11.84 -14.24 7.60
CA PHE A 24 -10.82 -13.84 6.64
C PHE A 24 -9.44 -13.69 7.30
N ASN A 25 -9.35 -12.99 8.43
CA ASN A 25 -8.09 -12.80 9.14
C ASN A 25 -7.48 -14.14 9.60
N ARG A 26 -8.32 -15.07 10.06
CA ARG A 26 -7.90 -16.42 10.45
C ARG A 26 -7.34 -17.19 9.25
N TYR A 27 -8.08 -17.24 8.14
CA TYR A 27 -7.63 -17.96 6.94
C TYR A 27 -6.33 -17.36 6.36
N MET A 28 -6.20 -16.02 6.35
CA MET A 28 -4.94 -15.36 5.99
C MET A 28 -3.78 -15.78 6.91
N SER A 29 -4.01 -15.86 8.22
CA SER A 29 -3.01 -16.32 9.19
C SER A 29 -2.53 -17.75 8.90
N GLU A 30 -3.47 -18.65 8.56
CA GLU A 30 -3.17 -20.06 8.25
C GLU A 30 -2.44 -20.23 6.91
N LEU A 31 -2.76 -19.40 5.89
CA LEU A 31 -2.11 -19.47 4.57
C LEU A 31 -0.76 -18.77 4.52
N LEU A 32 -0.53 -17.74 5.35
CA LEU A 32 0.70 -16.93 5.29
C LEU A 32 2.00 -17.73 5.38
N PRO A 33 2.13 -18.76 6.24
CA PRO A 33 3.30 -19.62 6.27
C PRO A 33 3.64 -20.22 4.90
N LEU A 34 2.64 -20.59 4.08
CA LEU A 34 2.85 -21.20 2.76
C LEU A 34 3.59 -20.29 1.77
N PHE A 35 3.45 -18.97 1.89
CA PHE A 35 4.20 -18.00 1.07
C PHE A 35 5.67 -17.87 1.50
N SER A 36 5.97 -18.18 2.76
CA SER A 36 7.29 -17.99 3.37
C SER A 36 8.10 -19.27 3.56
N GLU A 37 7.44 -20.44 3.52
CA GLU A 37 8.05 -21.75 3.67
C GLU A 37 8.54 -22.29 2.31
N ARG A 38 9.63 -23.08 2.35
CA ARG A 38 10.26 -23.66 1.14
C ARG A 38 9.27 -24.59 0.42
N PRO A 39 9.35 -24.72 -0.93
CA PRO A 39 10.46 -24.32 -1.80
C PRO A 39 10.36 -22.95 -2.51
N TRP A 40 9.43 -22.05 -2.17
CA TRP A 40 9.21 -20.80 -2.92
C TRP A 40 9.61 -19.53 -2.15
N PRO A 41 10.89 -19.35 -1.78
CA PRO A 41 11.33 -18.15 -1.08
C PRO A 41 11.17 -16.93 -2.00
N GLY A 42 10.49 -15.89 -1.54
CA GLY A 42 10.49 -14.60 -2.22
C GLY A 42 9.17 -13.86 -2.28
N TRP A 43 8.11 -14.39 -1.67
CA TRP A 43 6.85 -13.67 -1.46
C TRP A 43 6.72 -13.31 0.02
N ASP A 44 6.99 -12.06 0.33
CA ASP A 44 6.92 -11.55 1.70
C ASP A 44 5.77 -10.55 1.81
N LEU A 45 4.78 -10.83 2.65
CA LEU A 45 3.76 -9.85 3.00
C LEU A 45 4.44 -8.71 3.79
N PHE A 46 4.68 -7.60 3.11
CA PHE A 46 5.40 -6.44 3.64
C PHE A 46 4.49 -5.56 4.50
N LEU A 47 3.26 -5.35 4.06
CA LEU A 47 2.28 -4.54 4.77
C LEU A 47 0.88 -5.14 4.59
N ALA A 48 0.12 -5.19 5.69
CA ALA A 48 -1.30 -5.47 5.68
C ALA A 48 -2.04 -4.39 6.46
N ALA A 49 -3.10 -3.87 5.87
CA ALA A 49 -3.95 -2.87 6.49
C ALA A 49 -5.41 -3.05 6.05
N ARG A 50 -6.32 -2.43 6.78
CA ARG A 50 -7.75 -2.42 6.49
C ARG A 50 -8.29 -1.00 6.50
N HIS A 51 -9.25 -0.72 5.64
CA HIS A 51 -10.01 0.52 5.60
C HIS A 51 -11.46 0.20 5.97
N THR A 52 -12.01 0.94 6.94
CA THR A 52 -13.38 0.73 7.42
C THR A 52 -14.23 1.95 7.06
N PRO A 53 -15.34 1.76 6.33
CA PRO A 53 -16.21 2.85 5.92
C PRO A 53 -16.68 3.73 7.08
N GLY A 54 -16.69 5.05 6.85
CA GLY A 54 -17.29 6.03 7.75
C GLY A 54 -16.56 6.23 9.09
N ARG A 55 -15.47 5.49 9.32
CA ARG A 55 -14.59 5.71 10.47
C ARG A 55 -13.50 6.75 10.16
N ASP A 56 -13.12 6.83 8.90
CA ASP A 56 -12.00 7.61 8.44
C ASP A 56 -12.46 8.74 7.51
N SER A 57 -11.72 9.85 7.52
CA SER A 57 -11.82 10.78 6.40
C SER A 57 -11.04 10.16 5.25
N SER A 58 -11.66 10.02 4.09
CA SER A 58 -11.05 9.58 2.83
C SER A 58 -11.41 10.60 1.75
N SER A 59 -10.70 10.60 0.63
CA SER A 59 -11.03 11.48 -0.50
C SER A 59 -12.25 11.03 -1.31
N HIS A 60 -12.73 9.80 -1.08
CA HIS A 60 -13.83 9.19 -1.81
C HIS A 60 -14.97 8.80 -0.85
N PRO A 61 -16.23 8.81 -1.30
CA PRO A 61 -17.32 8.32 -0.48
C PRO A 61 -17.19 6.80 -0.30
N ASP A 62 -17.06 6.35 0.94
CA ASP A 62 -16.98 4.93 1.26
C ASP A 62 -18.32 4.23 0.97
N ASP A 63 -18.28 2.99 0.47
CA ASP A 63 -19.45 2.12 0.47
C ASP A 63 -19.61 1.52 1.89
N PRO A 64 -20.66 1.88 2.66
CA PRO A 64 -20.84 1.38 4.01
C PRO A 64 -21.00 -0.15 4.09
N ALA A 65 -21.33 -0.80 2.97
CA ALA A 65 -21.49 -2.25 2.89
C ALA A 65 -20.18 -3.01 2.76
N VAL A 66 -19.05 -2.34 2.52
CA VAL A 66 -17.79 -3.01 2.15
C VAL A 66 -16.64 -2.60 3.07
N LYS A 67 -15.88 -3.57 3.59
CA LYS A 67 -14.60 -3.35 4.25
C LYS A 67 -13.48 -3.74 3.30
N THR A 68 -12.48 -2.87 3.13
CA THR A 68 -11.38 -3.13 2.19
C THR A 68 -10.11 -3.49 2.94
N TYR A 69 -9.41 -4.51 2.47
CA TYR A 69 -8.08 -4.90 2.91
C TYR A 69 -7.05 -4.51 1.86
N LEU A 70 -5.92 -4.00 2.31
CA LEU A 70 -4.75 -3.68 1.50
C LEU A 70 -3.61 -4.60 1.90
N HIS A 71 -3.11 -5.37 0.94
CA HIS A 71 -1.88 -6.13 1.09
C HIS A 71 -0.83 -5.61 0.12
N LEU A 72 0.39 -5.39 0.62
CA LEU A 72 1.55 -5.18 -0.21
C LEU A 72 2.50 -6.36 -0.03
N TRP A 73 2.72 -7.08 -1.12
CA TRP A 73 3.66 -8.19 -1.18
C TRP A 73 4.95 -7.74 -1.85
N SER A 74 6.08 -8.00 -1.20
CA SER A 74 7.39 -7.92 -1.84
C SER A 74 7.62 -9.19 -2.63
N VAL A 75 7.90 -9.05 -3.93
CA VAL A 75 8.01 -10.18 -4.87
C VAL A 75 9.43 -10.22 -5.44
N ARG A 76 10.22 -11.20 -4.98
CA ARG A 76 11.61 -11.41 -5.40
C ARG A 76 11.75 -12.36 -6.59
N ASP A 77 10.84 -13.34 -6.70
CA ASP A 77 10.75 -14.25 -7.84
C ASP A 77 9.31 -14.33 -8.33
N TYR A 78 9.06 -13.79 -9.52
CA TYR A 78 7.74 -13.82 -10.14
C TYR A 78 7.42 -15.20 -10.74
N ASN A 79 8.44 -15.97 -11.11
CA ASN A 79 8.25 -17.25 -11.78
C ASN A 79 7.70 -18.32 -10.82
N SER A 80 7.69 -18.05 -9.51
CA SER A 80 7.06 -18.92 -8.52
C SER A 80 5.54 -18.78 -8.45
N LEU A 81 4.94 -17.70 -8.99
CA LEU A 81 3.51 -17.44 -8.88
C LEU A 81 2.62 -18.59 -9.39
N PRO A 82 2.85 -19.17 -10.59
CA PRO A 82 2.03 -20.28 -11.07
C PRO A 82 2.05 -21.48 -10.11
N TYR A 83 3.21 -21.80 -9.53
CA TYR A 83 3.34 -22.93 -8.60
C TYR A 83 2.65 -22.67 -7.26
N ILE A 84 2.67 -21.42 -6.76
CA ILE A 84 1.91 -21.05 -5.56
C ILE A 84 0.41 -21.20 -5.84
N MET A 85 -0.06 -20.84 -7.04
CA MET A 85 -1.46 -20.96 -7.40
C MET A 85 -1.93 -22.42 -7.53
N GLU A 86 -1.11 -23.29 -8.10
CA GLU A 86 -1.41 -24.74 -8.15
C GLU A 86 -1.62 -25.35 -6.76
N LEU A 87 -0.93 -24.88 -5.71
CA LEU A 87 -1.17 -25.35 -4.34
C LEU A 87 -2.49 -24.85 -3.77
N PHE A 88 -2.90 -23.66 -4.18
CA PHE A 88 -4.12 -23.03 -3.70
C PHE A 88 -5.35 -23.64 -4.35
N ASP A 89 -5.24 -24.17 -5.57
CA ASP A 89 -6.29 -24.92 -6.26
C ASP A 89 -6.78 -26.14 -5.45
N ASP A 90 -5.93 -26.75 -4.62
CA ASP A 90 -6.29 -27.90 -3.77
C ASP A 90 -6.54 -27.51 -2.30
N SER A 91 -6.44 -26.21 -1.95
CA SER A 91 -6.52 -25.74 -0.56
C SER A 91 -7.94 -25.33 -0.19
N GLU A 92 -8.60 -26.11 0.68
CA GLU A 92 -9.91 -25.75 1.23
C GLU A 92 -9.87 -24.42 2.00
N ILE A 93 -8.75 -24.09 2.65
CA ILE A 93 -8.57 -22.80 3.34
C ILE A 93 -8.58 -21.65 2.34
N TYR A 94 -7.89 -21.80 1.20
CA TYR A 94 -7.86 -20.79 0.16
C TYR A 94 -9.25 -20.60 -0.48
N HIS A 95 -9.94 -21.69 -0.82
CA HIS A 95 -11.31 -21.61 -1.35
C HIS A 95 -12.29 -20.92 -0.39
N ASN A 96 -12.19 -21.21 0.90
CA ASN A 96 -13.02 -20.56 1.91
C ASN A 96 -12.67 -19.07 2.08
N LEU A 97 -11.39 -18.70 1.93
CA LEU A 97 -10.97 -17.31 1.94
C LEU A 97 -11.47 -16.56 0.71
N ASP A 98 -11.31 -17.13 -0.48
CA ASP A 98 -11.74 -16.56 -1.75
C ASP A 98 -13.26 -16.33 -1.78
N ALA A 99 -14.04 -17.28 -1.25
CA ALA A 99 -15.49 -17.15 -1.14
C ALA A 99 -15.97 -15.98 -0.26
N LEU A 100 -15.11 -15.40 0.60
CA LEU A 100 -15.42 -14.21 1.39
C LEU A 100 -15.12 -12.90 0.63
N VAL A 101 -14.30 -12.95 -0.41
CA VAL A 101 -13.87 -11.78 -1.18
C VAL A 101 -14.91 -11.47 -2.26
N SER A 102 -15.48 -10.27 -2.21
CA SER A 102 -16.47 -9.80 -3.18
C SER A 102 -15.84 -9.12 -4.40
N ARG A 103 -14.66 -8.52 -4.22
CA ARG A 103 -13.86 -7.93 -5.30
C ARG A 103 -12.39 -7.99 -4.94
N GLU A 104 -11.58 -8.31 -5.93
CA GLU A 104 -10.12 -8.22 -5.85
C GLU A 104 -9.59 -7.31 -6.95
N VAL A 105 -8.67 -6.42 -6.59
CA VAL A 105 -7.91 -5.58 -7.52
C VAL A 105 -6.43 -5.78 -7.24
N GLN A 106 -5.70 -6.22 -8.27
CA GLN A 106 -4.26 -6.42 -8.23
C GLN A 106 -3.55 -5.35 -9.07
N ASP A 107 -2.46 -4.80 -8.55
CA ASP A 107 -1.56 -3.93 -9.30
C ASP A 107 -0.11 -4.29 -9.00
N PHE A 108 0.63 -4.66 -10.06
CA PHE A 108 2.08 -4.78 -9.98
C PHE A 108 2.70 -3.40 -10.01
N THR A 109 3.52 -3.13 -9.02
CA THR A 109 4.22 -1.86 -8.90
C THR A 109 5.72 -2.09 -8.79
N GLN A 110 6.47 -1.09 -9.19
CA GLN A 110 7.92 -1.08 -9.06
C GLN A 110 8.31 -0.02 -8.03
N ALA A 111 9.36 -0.31 -7.25
CA ALA A 111 9.91 0.65 -6.30
C ALA A 111 10.33 1.96 -7.01
N LEU A 112 9.92 3.10 -6.44
CA LEU A 112 10.49 4.39 -6.80
C LEU A 112 11.95 4.48 -6.31
N PRO A 113 12.79 5.35 -6.91
CA PRO A 113 14.21 5.43 -6.56
C PRO A 113 14.47 5.69 -5.07
N TYR A 114 13.60 6.47 -4.44
CA TYR A 114 13.66 6.85 -3.03
C TYR A 114 12.84 5.94 -2.10
N ASN A 115 12.40 4.77 -2.58
CA ASN A 115 11.78 3.78 -1.70
C ASN A 115 12.83 3.24 -0.72
N PRO A 116 12.57 3.22 0.61
CA PRO A 116 13.52 2.71 1.59
C PRO A 116 14.05 1.31 1.28
N GLN A 117 13.23 0.46 0.67
CA GLN A 117 13.62 -0.90 0.30
C GLN A 117 14.52 -0.99 -0.94
N SER A 118 14.58 0.06 -1.76
CA SER A 118 15.54 0.17 -2.85
C SER A 118 16.97 0.25 -2.34
N GLU A 119 17.19 0.89 -1.19
CA GLU A 119 18.51 1.00 -0.54
C GLU A 119 18.74 -0.07 0.52
N ASN A 120 17.69 -0.45 1.26
CA ASN A 120 17.73 -1.45 2.32
C ASN A 120 16.60 -2.48 2.18
N PRO A 121 16.85 -3.62 1.52
CA PRO A 121 15.86 -4.70 1.36
C PRO A 121 15.30 -5.26 2.69
N SER A 122 15.94 -4.96 3.82
CA SER A 122 15.53 -5.37 5.17
C SER A 122 14.73 -4.28 5.90
N PHE A 123 14.28 -3.22 5.22
CA PHE A 123 13.42 -2.20 5.83
C PHE A 123 12.11 -2.84 6.30
N THR A 124 11.83 -2.66 7.59
CA THR A 124 10.63 -3.15 8.26
C THR A 124 9.73 -1.99 8.61
N VAL A 125 8.43 -2.15 8.38
CA VAL A 125 7.42 -1.18 8.81
C VAL A 125 7.51 -1.02 10.36
N PRO A 126 7.44 0.20 10.91
CA PRO A 126 7.46 0.41 12.35
C PRO A 126 6.34 -0.37 13.06
N ALA A 127 6.71 -1.20 14.05
CA ALA A 127 5.77 -2.06 14.77
C ALA A 127 4.69 -1.30 15.57
N ASN A 128 4.92 -0.02 15.86
CA ASN A 128 4.00 0.85 16.58
C ASN A 128 3.14 1.75 15.66
N ALA A 129 3.13 1.50 14.34
CA ALA A 129 2.21 2.18 13.44
C ALA A 129 0.76 1.96 13.90
N ARG A 130 0.01 3.05 14.09
CA ARG A 130 -1.42 3.04 14.41
C ARG A 130 -2.28 3.22 13.19
N TYR A 131 -1.79 4.00 12.23
CA TYR A 131 -2.48 4.25 10.97
C TYR A 131 -1.48 4.30 9.82
N PHE A 132 -1.95 3.97 8.63
CA PHE A 132 -1.29 4.25 7.38
C PHE A 132 -2.10 5.24 6.55
N LEU A 133 -1.42 6.15 5.86
CA LEU A 133 -1.99 7.04 4.87
C LEU A 133 -1.46 6.60 3.50
N LYS A 134 -2.35 6.12 2.64
CA LYS A 134 -2.05 5.82 1.24
C LYS A 134 -2.43 7.04 0.41
N VAL A 135 -1.49 7.58 -0.35
CA VAL A 135 -1.72 8.69 -1.28
C VAL A 135 -1.35 8.24 -2.69
N THR A 136 -2.27 8.41 -3.61
CA THR A 136 -2.16 7.99 -5.01
C THR A 136 -2.14 9.23 -5.89
N PHE A 137 -1.00 9.48 -6.53
CA PHE A 137 -0.78 10.58 -7.44
C PHE A 137 -0.88 10.08 -8.89
N ASN A 138 -1.79 10.65 -9.67
CA ASN A 138 -1.77 10.48 -11.12
C ASN A 138 -0.91 11.59 -11.71
N VAL A 139 0.29 11.28 -12.21
CA VAL A 139 1.29 12.28 -12.60
C VAL A 139 1.32 12.53 -14.11
N VAL A 140 1.81 13.71 -14.51
CA VAL A 140 2.04 14.09 -15.92
C VAL A 140 3.22 13.34 -16.54
N THR A 141 3.48 13.57 -17.83
CA THR A 141 4.65 13.03 -18.54
C THR A 141 5.85 13.93 -18.56
N ASP A 142 5.66 15.21 -18.21
CA ASP A 142 6.71 16.20 -18.32
C ASP A 142 7.92 15.79 -17.46
N PRO A 143 9.09 15.52 -18.06
CA PRO A 143 10.24 15.01 -17.32
C PRO A 143 10.78 16.02 -16.29
N THR A 144 10.62 17.33 -16.56
CA THR A 144 11.08 18.38 -15.64
C THR A 144 10.19 18.45 -14.41
N ALA A 145 8.87 18.38 -14.60
CA ALA A 145 7.90 18.30 -13.51
C ALA A 145 8.11 17.03 -12.66
N LEU A 146 8.34 15.87 -13.31
CA LEU A 146 8.61 14.62 -12.61
C LEU A 146 9.92 14.66 -11.81
N THR A 147 10.99 15.26 -12.38
CA THR A 147 12.26 15.42 -11.66
C THR A 147 12.10 16.32 -10.43
N ALA A 148 11.33 17.41 -10.55
CA ALA A 148 11.02 18.29 -9.43
C ALA A 148 10.19 17.57 -8.36
N PHE A 149 9.17 16.81 -8.77
CA PHE A 149 8.35 15.98 -7.89
C PHE A 149 9.20 14.98 -7.12
N ASP A 150 10.03 14.20 -7.80
CA ASP A 150 10.87 13.19 -7.18
C ASP A 150 11.89 13.81 -6.21
N SER A 151 12.46 14.96 -6.56
CA SER A 151 13.37 15.71 -5.68
C SER A 151 12.66 16.21 -4.41
N PHE A 152 11.40 16.65 -4.53
CA PHE A 152 10.59 17.06 -3.39
C PHE A 152 10.20 15.86 -2.52
N MET A 153 9.72 14.77 -3.12
CA MET A 153 9.35 13.56 -2.40
C MET A 153 10.54 12.95 -1.69
N ASN A 154 11.74 12.96 -2.30
CA ASN A 154 12.95 12.48 -1.65
C ASN A 154 13.25 13.22 -0.32
N ARG A 155 12.96 14.52 -0.23
CA ARG A 155 13.05 15.26 1.04
C ARG A 155 11.98 14.85 2.04
N CYS A 156 10.79 14.50 1.56
CA CYS A 156 9.71 14.02 2.42
C CYS A 156 9.98 12.62 2.98
N VAL A 157 10.77 11.79 2.31
CA VAL A 157 11.07 10.42 2.79
C VAL A 157 12.28 10.35 3.73
N ASP A 158 13.19 11.33 3.66
CA ASP A 158 14.34 11.41 4.55
C ASP A 158 13.88 11.65 5.99
N GLN A 159 13.90 10.62 6.84
CA GLN A 159 13.40 10.69 8.22
C GLN A 159 14.08 11.78 9.07
N ALA A 160 15.32 12.15 8.76
CA ALA A 160 16.04 13.17 9.53
C ALA A 160 15.57 14.59 9.20
N SER A 161 15.10 14.83 7.97
CA SER A 161 14.73 16.16 7.47
C SER A 161 13.29 16.24 6.94
N SER A 162 12.50 15.18 7.12
CA SER A 162 11.17 15.06 6.52
C SER A 162 10.21 16.13 7.04
N PRO A 163 9.70 17.03 6.17
CA PRO A 163 8.63 17.94 6.55
C PRO A 163 7.32 17.22 6.87
N MET A 164 7.06 16.04 6.27
CA MET A 164 5.89 15.22 6.56
C MET A 164 5.95 14.65 7.98
N THR A 165 7.11 14.14 8.39
CA THR A 165 7.32 13.68 9.77
C THR A 165 7.27 14.84 10.75
N ALA A 166 8.01 15.92 10.48
CA ALA A 166 8.13 17.04 11.41
C ALA A 166 6.82 17.81 11.63
N THR A 167 6.02 17.99 10.58
CA THR A 167 4.80 18.81 10.63
C THR A 167 3.57 17.99 11.03
N PHE A 168 3.48 16.75 10.55
CA PHE A 168 2.25 15.95 10.64
C PHE A 168 2.45 14.58 11.31
N GLY A 169 3.69 14.21 11.65
CA GLY A 169 4.00 12.92 12.25
C GLY A 169 3.85 11.72 11.30
N TRP A 170 3.88 11.95 9.98
CA TRP A 170 3.80 10.92 8.95
C TRP A 170 5.20 10.47 8.52
N ASN A 171 5.53 9.21 8.77
CA ASN A 171 6.81 8.60 8.39
C ASN A 171 6.66 7.78 7.12
N PHE A 172 7.61 7.89 6.21
CA PHE A 172 7.52 7.19 4.94
C PHE A 172 7.69 5.67 5.12
N VAL A 173 6.84 4.90 4.43
CA VAL A 173 6.89 3.43 4.44
C VAL A 173 7.27 2.89 3.07
N SER A 174 6.58 3.33 2.01
CA SER A 174 6.79 2.80 0.66
C SER A 174 6.42 3.82 -0.41
N GLY A 175 7.17 3.81 -1.51
CA GLY A 175 6.90 4.59 -2.71
C GLY A 175 7.03 3.70 -3.92
N THR A 176 5.96 3.55 -4.67
CA THR A 176 5.94 2.70 -5.86
C THR A 176 5.27 3.39 -7.01
N TYR A 177 5.53 2.93 -8.22
CA TYR A 177 4.78 3.35 -9.39
C TYR A 177 4.20 2.13 -10.10
N SER A 178 2.95 2.27 -10.52
CA SER A 178 2.18 1.22 -11.16
C SER A 178 2.79 0.81 -12.51
N GLN A 179 2.95 -0.50 -12.71
CA GLN A 179 3.35 -1.13 -13.97
C GLN A 179 2.14 -1.64 -14.76
N THR A 180 1.02 -1.89 -14.08
CA THR A 180 -0.18 -2.53 -14.64
C THR A 180 -1.44 -1.72 -14.33
N GLY A 181 -2.43 -1.74 -15.22
CA GLY A 181 -3.62 -0.91 -15.03
C GLY A 181 -3.40 0.56 -15.41
N LEU A 182 -3.71 1.50 -14.51
CA LEU A 182 -3.66 2.94 -14.80
C LEU A 182 -2.21 3.45 -14.79
N LEU A 183 -1.66 3.66 -15.98
CA LEU A 183 -0.30 4.16 -16.18
C LEU A 183 -0.08 5.52 -15.48
N ARG A 184 1.17 5.74 -15.03
CA ARG A 184 1.64 7.00 -14.39
C ARG A 184 0.98 7.29 -13.05
N ARG A 185 0.73 6.23 -12.30
CA ARG A 185 0.23 6.29 -10.94
C ARG A 185 1.36 6.03 -9.97
N TYR A 186 1.68 7.03 -9.16
CA TYR A 186 2.62 6.90 -8.05
C TYR A 186 1.81 6.68 -6.78
N ILE A 187 2.22 5.71 -5.98
CA ILE A 187 1.54 5.30 -4.75
C ILE A 187 2.54 5.44 -3.62
N HIS A 188 2.22 6.29 -2.66
CA HIS A 188 3.02 6.54 -1.47
C HIS A 188 2.24 6.11 -0.23
N ILE A 189 2.88 5.33 0.63
CA ILE A 189 2.33 4.90 1.91
C ILE A 189 3.17 5.54 3.02
N TRP A 190 2.47 6.18 3.94
CA TRP A 190 3.02 6.77 5.15
C TRP A 190 2.44 6.05 6.37
N SER A 191 3.16 6.02 7.48
CA SER A 191 2.68 5.53 8.77
C SER A 191 2.75 6.60 9.83
N THR A 192 1.89 6.49 10.83
CA THR A 192 1.98 7.31 12.03
C THR A 192 1.70 6.47 13.26
N HIS A 193 2.33 6.84 14.37
CA HIS A 193 2.04 6.30 15.70
C HIS A 193 1.05 7.20 16.48
N LEU A 194 0.67 8.34 15.89
CA LEU A 194 -0.25 9.30 16.50
C LEU A 194 -1.68 8.72 16.56
N SER A 195 -2.42 9.10 17.59
CA SER A 195 -3.79 8.63 17.82
C SER A 195 -4.87 9.46 17.11
N LEU A 196 -4.53 10.66 16.62
CA LEU A 196 -5.45 11.58 15.94
C LEU A 196 -4.75 12.21 14.72
N PRO A 197 -4.43 11.44 13.67
CA PRO A 197 -3.89 12.03 12.45
C PRO A 197 -4.95 12.87 11.73
N ASP A 198 -4.54 14.00 11.14
CA ASP A 198 -5.33 14.71 10.14
C ASP A 198 -4.73 14.43 8.75
N PRO A 199 -5.20 13.37 8.06
CA PRO A 199 -4.69 13.03 6.73
C PRO A 199 -5.07 14.09 5.68
N ALA A 200 -6.21 14.76 5.83
CA ALA A 200 -6.66 15.76 4.87
C ALA A 200 -5.74 17.00 4.89
N ALA A 201 -5.34 17.46 6.09
CA ALA A 201 -4.41 18.57 6.22
C ALA A 201 -3.02 18.25 5.63
N SER A 202 -2.50 17.04 5.86
CA SER A 202 -1.20 16.64 5.31
C SER A 202 -1.22 16.53 3.78
N VAL A 203 -2.28 15.95 3.21
CA VAL A 203 -2.44 15.86 1.75
C VAL A 203 -2.68 17.25 1.12
N THR A 204 -3.46 18.12 1.77
CA THR A 204 -3.66 19.49 1.31
C THR A 204 -2.34 20.27 1.31
N TRP A 205 -1.54 20.15 2.36
CA TRP A 205 -0.22 20.75 2.41
C TRP A 205 0.68 20.19 1.30
N LEU A 206 0.71 18.87 1.12
CA LEU A 206 1.54 18.21 0.13
C LEU A 206 1.21 18.68 -1.30
N THR A 207 -0.08 18.81 -1.61
CA THR A 207 -0.57 19.23 -2.93
C THR A 207 -0.44 20.73 -3.19
N SER A 208 -0.27 21.53 -2.14
CA SER A 208 0.01 22.96 -2.26
C SER A 208 1.45 23.26 -2.69
N GLN A 209 2.36 22.27 -2.57
CA GLN A 209 3.77 22.45 -2.93
C GLN A 209 3.92 22.59 -4.44
N PRO A 210 4.69 23.58 -4.94
CA PRO A 210 4.82 23.83 -6.38
C PRO A 210 5.28 22.61 -7.18
N GLU A 211 6.25 21.85 -6.64
CA GLU A 211 6.80 20.66 -7.28
C GLU A 211 5.76 19.53 -7.38
N VAL A 212 4.91 19.37 -6.36
CA VAL A 212 3.84 18.39 -6.36
C VAL A 212 2.75 18.82 -7.33
N LYS A 213 2.24 20.04 -7.17
CA LYS A 213 1.18 20.62 -8.00
C LYS A 213 1.53 20.61 -9.48
N GLY A 214 2.77 20.94 -9.84
CA GLY A 214 3.25 20.95 -11.21
C GLY A 214 3.31 19.57 -11.87
N ALA A 215 3.37 18.50 -11.08
CA ALA A 215 3.42 17.13 -11.56
C ALA A 215 2.06 16.42 -11.58
N LEU A 216 1.03 16.95 -10.91
CA LEU A 216 -0.31 16.35 -10.93
C LEU A 216 -0.95 16.48 -12.30
N ASN A 217 -1.53 15.39 -12.80
CA ASN A 217 -2.32 15.39 -14.02
C ASN A 217 -3.64 16.16 -13.80
N PRO A 218 -3.85 17.31 -14.45
CA PRO A 218 -5.05 18.13 -14.27
C PRO A 218 -6.30 17.50 -14.89
N GLY A 219 -6.15 16.49 -15.76
CA GLY A 219 -7.26 15.75 -16.36
C GLY A 219 -7.91 14.73 -15.42
N VAL A 220 -7.36 14.53 -14.20
CA VAL A 220 -7.88 13.58 -13.21
C VAL A 220 -8.52 14.37 -12.07
N SER A 221 -9.84 14.25 -11.94
CA SER A 221 -10.58 14.83 -10.82
C SER A 221 -10.21 14.13 -9.51
N GLY A 222 -10.11 14.89 -8.40
CA GLY A 222 -9.77 14.32 -7.09
C GLY A 222 -8.31 13.84 -6.97
N ASN A 223 -7.41 14.37 -7.79
CA ASN A 223 -5.99 14.00 -7.77
C ASN A 223 -5.19 14.93 -6.84
N PRO A 224 -4.45 14.41 -5.85
CA PRO A 224 -4.27 13.00 -5.50
C PRO A 224 -5.43 12.43 -4.71
N GLU A 225 -5.63 11.13 -4.92
CA GLU A 225 -6.56 10.31 -4.15
C GLU A 225 -5.85 9.86 -2.87
N TRP A 226 -6.58 9.75 -1.76
CA TRP A 226 -6.01 9.30 -0.50
C TRP A 226 -7.03 8.60 0.39
N ASP A 227 -6.51 7.64 1.15
CA ASP A 227 -7.26 6.80 2.08
C ASP A 227 -6.45 6.57 3.36
N LEU A 228 -7.14 6.55 4.51
CA LEU A 228 -6.58 6.14 5.78
C LEU A 228 -6.83 4.65 6.01
N TRP A 229 -5.84 3.97 6.57
CA TRP A 229 -5.89 2.53 6.82
C TRP A 229 -5.42 2.22 8.24
N GLU A 230 -5.97 1.19 8.84
CA GLU A 230 -5.52 0.62 10.11
C GLU A 230 -4.65 -0.63 9.85
N PRO A 231 -3.55 -0.83 10.58
CA PRO A 231 -2.72 -2.02 10.45
C PRO A 231 -3.52 -3.29 10.77
N VAL A 232 -3.22 -4.38 10.05
CA VAL A 232 -3.70 -5.72 10.34
C VAL A 232 -2.50 -6.60 10.66
N SER A 233 -2.51 -7.28 11.82
CA SER A 233 -1.55 -8.33 12.13
C SER A 233 -2.21 -9.68 11.96
N TYR A 234 -1.69 -10.48 11.04
CA TYR A 234 -2.11 -11.88 10.86
C TYR A 234 -1.32 -12.86 11.72
N LYS A 235 -0.18 -12.44 12.28
CA LYS A 235 0.54 -13.26 13.26
C LYS A 235 -0.03 -12.92 14.63
N GLU A 236 -0.53 -13.93 15.34
CA GLU A 236 -0.81 -13.80 16.77
C GLU A 236 0.52 -13.51 17.48
N SER A 237 0.51 -12.47 18.32
CA SER A 237 1.64 -12.08 19.18
C SER A 237 1.81 -13.03 20.35
#